data_AF-A0A1Z8JSV3-F1
#
_entry.id   AF-A0A1Z8JSV3-F1
#
_cell.length_a   1.000
_cell.length_b   1.000
_cell.length_c   1.000
_cell.angle_alpha   90.00
_cell.angle_beta   90.00
_cell.angle_gamma   90.00
#
_symmetry.space_group_name_H-M   'P 1'
#
loop_
_entity.id
_entity.type
_entity.pdbx_description
1 polymer ?
#
loop_
_entity_poly.entity_id
_entity_poly.type
_entity_poly.pdbx_seq_one_letter_code
_entity_poly.pdbx_strand_id
1 'polypeptide(L)'
;MFLTVPNDFSNWKKFANIELNEEFDGVRLNLARRFKLDVSDIMKGLKDEESDFDDIDNEDNYEGRTDPLLKTRNELVINSINQLWNESPMNYKDKNFITNVAKMNDNLTRLAETWSKIYVLVERIERRELALSVDHQRFSNLLESLSKVDGEVFNMEDILNTKSGRANNEIQNMSIINSIMGQISKFFVNSKKLKEEEVQIINNDVFESFKRFQDYYISLHFLIERLMNFKLETEKEIQSLLQRIIRAIEKIKQCRSRSDIKGSEFERHVDILTESMDKLNMFISKIILVKTSFANELKLFQKVKYLLSEIFQDWFEQRSKYSEIQDGYVQRLMDDLRDMPLGT
;
A
#
# COMPACT_ATOMS: atom_id res chain seq x y z
N MET A 1 -4.85 -22.32 4.04
CA MET A 1 -4.83 -23.58 3.27
C MET A 1 -3.92 -23.49 2.03
N PHE A 2 -3.86 -22.36 1.30
CA PHE A 2 -3.01 -22.23 0.09
C PHE A 2 -1.52 -22.57 0.28
N LEU A 3 -0.91 -22.19 1.40
CA LEU A 3 0.52 -22.43 1.70
C LEU A 3 0.85 -23.88 2.11
N THR A 4 -0.14 -24.74 2.30
CA THR A 4 0.03 -26.12 2.80
C THR A 4 -0.44 -27.17 1.79
N VAL A 5 -0.79 -26.77 0.57
CA VAL A 5 -1.24 -27.69 -0.48
C VAL A 5 -0.02 -28.30 -1.15
N PRO A 6 0.21 -29.61 -1.03
CA PRO A 6 1.43 -30.23 -1.55
C PRO A 6 1.43 -30.45 -3.07
N ASN A 7 0.27 -30.42 -3.74
CA ASN A 7 0.15 -30.85 -5.14
C ASN A 7 -0.88 -30.04 -5.94
N ASP A 8 -0.59 -29.93 -7.25
CA ASP A 8 -1.35 -29.39 -8.40
C ASP A 8 -2.68 -28.67 -8.07
N PHE A 9 -2.74 -27.40 -8.50
CA PHE A 9 -3.88 -26.49 -8.41
C PHE A 9 -5.22 -27.13 -8.86
N SER A 10 -5.16 -28.07 -9.81
CA SER A 10 -6.31 -28.81 -10.32
C SER A 10 -7.02 -29.67 -9.26
N ASN A 11 -6.28 -30.23 -8.31
CA ASN A 11 -6.86 -31.02 -7.22
C ASN A 11 -7.33 -30.13 -6.08
N TRP A 12 -6.61 -29.05 -5.78
CA TRP A 12 -7.06 -28.06 -4.81
C TRP A 12 -8.43 -27.50 -5.19
N LYS A 13 -8.64 -27.13 -6.47
CA LYS A 13 -9.92 -26.61 -6.96
C LYS A 13 -11.12 -27.54 -6.72
N LYS A 14 -10.90 -28.88 -6.70
CA LYS A 14 -11.97 -29.86 -6.44
C LYS A 14 -12.44 -29.89 -4.99
N PHE A 15 -11.57 -29.52 -4.05
CA PHE A 15 -11.88 -29.49 -2.62
C PHE A 15 -12.07 -28.06 -2.08
N ALA A 16 -11.64 -27.05 -2.85
CA ALA A 16 -11.87 -25.63 -2.56
C ALA A 16 -13.33 -25.28 -2.84
N ASN A 17 -14.22 -25.69 -1.93
CA ASN A 17 -15.62 -25.27 -1.91
C ASN A 17 -15.71 -23.84 -1.35
N ILE A 18 -15.16 -22.87 -2.07
CA ILE A 18 -15.14 -21.46 -1.65
C ILE A 18 -16.29 -20.74 -2.36
N GLU A 19 -17.38 -20.54 -1.64
CA GLU A 19 -18.46 -19.65 -2.09
C GLU A 19 -18.08 -18.20 -1.79
N LEU A 20 -17.83 -17.40 -2.83
CA LEU A 20 -17.44 -15.99 -2.70
C LEU A 20 -18.62 -15.06 -2.37
N ASN A 21 -19.84 -15.60 -2.30
CA ASN A 21 -21.07 -14.84 -2.06
C ASN A 21 -21.41 -14.72 -0.56
N GLU A 22 -20.78 -15.48 0.32
CA GLU A 22 -21.03 -15.53 1.77
C GLU A 22 -20.24 -14.45 2.55
N GLU A 23 -20.21 -13.22 2.06
CA GLU A 23 -19.46 -12.15 2.71
C GLU A 23 -20.16 -11.69 4.00
N PHE A 24 -19.52 -11.91 5.15
CA PHE A 24 -20.05 -11.64 6.51
C PHE A 24 -21.26 -12.49 6.93
N ASP A 25 -21.46 -13.66 6.31
CA ASP A 25 -22.53 -14.55 6.73
C ASP A 25 -22.35 -15.01 8.19
N GLY A 26 -23.46 -15.07 8.95
CA GLY A 26 -23.47 -15.36 10.39
C GLY A 26 -23.07 -14.20 11.32
N VAL A 27 -22.61 -13.04 10.81
CA VAL A 27 -22.28 -11.87 11.65
C VAL A 27 -23.54 -11.04 11.92
N ARG A 28 -24.14 -11.22 13.10
CA ARG A 28 -25.31 -10.41 13.53
C ARG A 28 -24.88 -9.12 14.19
N LEU A 29 -25.25 -7.98 13.59
CA LEU A 29 -25.12 -6.66 14.23
C LEU A 29 -26.47 -6.21 14.80
N ASN A 30 -26.49 -5.76 16.04
CA ASN A 30 -27.66 -5.06 16.57
C ASN A 30 -27.64 -3.61 16.07
N LEU A 31 -28.50 -3.30 15.10
CA LEU A 31 -28.60 -1.95 14.56
C LEU A 31 -29.09 -0.97 15.62
N ALA A 32 -28.41 0.18 15.71
CA ALA A 32 -28.81 1.26 16.61
C ALA A 32 -30.20 1.80 16.24
N ARG A 33 -30.95 2.30 17.24
CA ARG A 33 -32.33 2.82 17.07
C ARG A 33 -32.46 3.87 15.95
N ARG A 34 -31.40 4.65 15.69
CA ARG A 34 -31.30 5.65 14.60
C ARG A 34 -31.42 5.10 13.18
N PHE A 35 -31.31 3.78 12.99
CA PHE A 35 -31.54 3.11 11.70
C PHE A 35 -32.86 2.33 11.64
N LYS A 36 -33.58 2.22 12.76
CA LYS A 36 -34.81 1.44 12.85
C LYS A 36 -36.01 2.34 12.57
N LEU A 37 -36.65 2.11 11.42
CA LEU A 37 -37.91 2.78 11.07
C LEU A 37 -39.03 2.32 12.01
N ASP A 38 -39.84 3.26 12.47
CA ASP A 38 -41.01 2.97 13.29
C ASP A 38 -42.24 2.71 12.41
N VAL A 39 -42.73 1.47 12.45
CA VAL A 39 -43.90 0.98 11.72
C VAL A 39 -44.95 0.36 12.65
N SER A 40 -44.77 0.50 13.97
CA SER A 40 -45.64 -0.09 15.00
C SER A 40 -47.12 0.28 14.79
N ASP A 41 -47.43 1.56 14.58
CA ASP A 41 -48.78 2.05 14.32
C ASP A 41 -49.40 1.51 13.02
N ILE A 42 -48.55 1.23 12.02
CA ILE A 42 -48.94 0.72 10.70
C ILE A 42 -49.20 -0.80 10.75
N MET A 43 -48.61 -1.50 11.73
CA MET A 43 -48.77 -2.94 11.94
C MET A 43 -49.81 -3.27 13.04
N LYS A 44 -50.25 -2.27 13.81
CA LYS A 44 -51.25 -2.44 14.89
C LYS A 44 -52.57 -2.99 14.32
N GLY A 45 -52.98 -4.20 14.76
CA GLY A 45 -54.12 -4.95 14.21
C GLY A 45 -53.78 -6.17 13.35
N LEU A 46 -52.49 -6.52 13.19
CA LEU A 46 -52.02 -7.79 12.60
C LEU A 46 -51.51 -8.80 13.64
N LYS A 47 -51.14 -8.32 14.84
CA LYS A 47 -50.66 -9.15 15.93
C LYS A 47 -51.78 -9.32 16.95
N ASP A 48 -52.59 -10.35 16.75
CA ASP A 48 -53.14 -11.07 17.89
C ASP A 48 -52.10 -12.14 18.26
N GLU A 49 -51.86 -12.28 19.57
CA GLU A 49 -50.91 -13.19 20.23
C GLU A 49 -49.49 -12.65 20.53
N GLU A 50 -49.34 -12.39 21.83
CA GLU A 50 -48.17 -12.53 22.72
C GLU A 50 -46.79 -12.74 22.06
N SER A 51 -45.93 -11.73 22.21
CA SER A 51 -44.51 -11.99 22.42
C SER A 51 -44.03 -11.08 23.53
N ASP A 52 -43.85 -11.65 24.72
CA ASP A 52 -43.03 -11.11 25.79
C ASP A 52 -41.65 -10.79 25.20
N PHE A 53 -41.43 -9.52 24.88
CA PHE A 53 -40.11 -8.97 24.72
C PHE A 53 -39.90 -8.12 25.96
N ASP A 54 -39.18 -8.69 26.91
CA ASP A 54 -38.83 -8.06 28.18
C ASP A 54 -38.36 -6.61 27.95
N ASP A 55 -39.16 -5.70 28.50
CA ASP A 55 -38.81 -4.31 28.74
C ASP A 55 -37.67 -4.28 29.77
N ILE A 56 -36.45 -4.07 29.29
CA ILE A 56 -35.36 -3.49 30.07
C ILE A 56 -34.80 -2.32 29.26
N ASP A 57 -35.50 -1.19 29.34
CA ASP A 57 -35.00 -0.01 30.05
C ASP A 57 -35.99 1.14 29.87
N ASN A 58 -36.63 1.48 30.99
CA ASN A 58 -37.45 2.66 31.19
C ASN A 58 -36.60 3.93 31.00
N GLU A 59 -36.93 4.70 29.97
CA GLU A 59 -37.09 6.16 30.06
C GLU A 59 -37.75 6.63 28.76
N ASP A 60 -39.09 6.71 28.79
CA ASP A 60 -39.88 7.87 28.39
C ASP A 60 -41.34 7.45 28.19
N ASN A 61 -42.16 7.83 29.17
CA ASN A 61 -43.62 7.75 29.11
C ASN A 61 -44.14 8.56 27.93
N TYR A 62 -44.64 7.89 26.89
CA TYR A 62 -45.59 8.47 25.95
C TYR A 62 -46.75 7.50 25.73
N GLU A 63 -47.74 7.61 26.61
CA GLU A 63 -49.07 7.05 26.39
C GLU A 63 -49.74 7.71 25.17
N GLY A 64 -50.25 6.86 24.27
CA GLY A 64 -51.51 7.07 23.57
C GLY A 64 -51.81 8.46 23.00
N ARG A 65 -51.06 8.92 22.00
CA ARG A 65 -51.53 9.93 21.04
C ARG A 65 -51.06 9.59 19.63
N THR A 66 -52.02 9.46 18.71
CA THR A 66 -51.76 9.52 17.26
C THR A 66 -51.36 10.96 16.92
N ASP A 67 -50.10 11.30 17.16
CA ASP A 67 -49.53 12.65 17.01
C ASP A 67 -48.79 12.82 15.66
N PRO A 68 -48.74 14.04 15.07
CA PRO A 68 -47.97 14.35 13.86
C PRO A 68 -46.44 14.12 13.97
N LEU A 69 -45.92 13.85 15.17
CA LEU A 69 -44.50 13.63 15.49
C LEU A 69 -43.91 12.33 14.94
N LEU A 70 -44.73 11.33 14.58
CA LEU A 70 -44.27 10.10 13.94
C LEU A 70 -43.68 10.33 12.53
N LYS A 71 -44.15 11.37 11.81
CA LYS A 71 -43.49 11.80 10.56
C LYS A 71 -42.07 12.27 10.84
N THR A 72 -41.87 13.05 11.91
CA THR A 72 -40.55 13.60 12.29
C THR A 72 -39.54 12.51 12.64
N ARG A 73 -39.94 11.45 13.36
CA ARG A 73 -39.03 10.37 13.74
C ARG A 73 -38.53 9.57 12.53
N ASN A 74 -39.42 9.14 11.65
CA ASN A 74 -39.01 8.39 10.46
C ASN A 74 -38.22 9.27 9.48
N GLU A 75 -38.52 10.57 9.39
CA GLU A 75 -37.70 11.54 8.65
C GLU A 75 -36.27 11.63 9.22
N LEU A 76 -36.10 11.63 10.55
CA LEU A 76 -34.77 11.61 11.19
C LEU A 76 -34.00 10.30 10.94
N VAL A 77 -34.70 9.16 10.95
CA VAL A 77 -34.11 7.85 10.62
C VAL A 77 -33.68 7.82 9.16
N ILE A 78 -34.53 8.27 8.23
CA ILE A 78 -34.20 8.36 6.80
C ILE A 78 -32.99 9.28 6.58
N ASN A 79 -32.92 10.43 7.26
CA ASN A 79 -31.76 11.31 7.19
C ASN A 79 -30.49 10.62 7.71
N SER A 80 -30.59 9.87 8.81
CA SER A 80 -29.48 9.08 9.34
C SER A 80 -29.00 8.00 8.36
N ILE A 81 -29.93 7.32 7.68
CA ILE A 81 -29.62 6.33 6.64
C ILE A 81 -28.95 7.00 5.43
N ASN A 82 -29.45 8.16 4.99
CA ASN A 82 -28.86 8.91 3.88
C ASN A 82 -27.44 9.41 4.21
N GLN A 83 -27.15 9.71 5.47
CA GLN A 83 -25.81 10.13 5.92
C GLN A 83 -24.88 8.96 6.24
N LEU A 84 -25.35 7.71 6.23
CA LEU A 84 -24.60 6.52 6.65
C LEU A 84 -23.19 6.44 6.06
N TRP A 85 -23.03 6.77 4.77
CA TRP A 85 -21.73 6.75 4.11
C TRP A 85 -20.80 7.87 4.60
N ASN A 86 -21.33 9.06 4.85
CA ASN A 86 -20.54 10.23 5.25
C ASN A 86 -20.04 10.14 6.69
N GLU A 87 -20.71 9.38 7.55
CA GLU A 87 -20.33 9.22 8.95
C GLU A 87 -19.02 8.43 9.14
N SER A 88 -18.24 8.76 10.17
CA SER A 88 -17.06 7.97 10.53
C SER A 88 -17.48 6.64 11.18
N PRO A 89 -16.79 5.52 10.86
CA PRO A 89 -17.01 4.24 11.54
C PRO A 89 -16.66 4.27 13.04
N MET A 90 -15.84 5.23 13.49
CA MET A 90 -15.47 5.38 14.91
C MET A 90 -16.38 6.36 15.66
N ASN A 91 -16.89 7.38 14.97
CA ASN A 91 -17.77 8.40 15.55
C ASN A 91 -18.78 8.88 14.51
N TYR A 92 -20.03 8.44 14.65
CA TYR A 92 -21.09 8.76 13.68
C TYR A 92 -21.42 10.27 13.60
N LYS A 93 -20.98 11.08 14.56
CA LYS A 93 -21.17 12.55 14.50
C LYS A 93 -20.28 13.20 13.44
N ASP A 94 -19.16 12.57 13.10
CA ASP A 94 -18.21 13.10 12.13
C ASP A 94 -18.63 12.70 10.71
N LYS A 95 -19.15 13.66 9.94
CA LYS A 95 -19.75 13.42 8.60
C LYS A 95 -18.80 13.64 7.43
N ASN A 96 -17.49 13.48 7.65
CA ASN A 96 -16.46 13.75 6.66
C ASN A 96 -15.77 12.49 6.13
N PHE A 97 -16.29 11.29 6.41
CA PHE A 97 -15.62 10.03 6.11
C PHE A 97 -15.30 9.88 4.62
N ILE A 98 -16.29 9.95 3.73
CA ILE A 98 -16.06 9.79 2.28
C ILE A 98 -15.22 10.92 1.71
N THR A 99 -15.42 12.17 2.16
CA THR A 99 -14.58 13.29 1.75
C THR A 99 -13.11 13.06 2.15
N ASN A 100 -12.87 12.55 3.35
CA ASN A 100 -11.53 12.20 3.82
C ASN A 100 -10.94 11.02 3.03
N VAL A 101 -11.73 10.00 2.71
CA VAL A 101 -11.29 8.86 1.87
C VAL A 101 -10.94 9.31 0.46
N ALA A 102 -11.76 10.17 -0.16
CA ALA A 102 -11.47 10.73 -1.49
C ALA A 102 -10.18 11.57 -1.46
N LYS A 103 -10.03 12.48 -0.49
CA LYS A 103 -8.82 13.27 -0.31
C LYS A 103 -7.60 12.39 -0.05
N MET A 104 -7.75 11.32 0.73
CA MET A 104 -6.70 10.35 0.98
C MET A 104 -6.30 9.64 -0.31
N ASN A 105 -7.25 9.26 -1.17
CA ASN A 105 -6.96 8.66 -2.46
C ASN A 105 -6.13 9.59 -3.35
N ASP A 106 -6.53 10.86 -3.48
CA ASP A 106 -5.79 11.84 -4.29
C ASP A 106 -4.35 12.04 -3.78
N ASN A 107 -4.19 12.11 -2.46
CA ASN A 107 -2.88 12.23 -1.84
C ASN A 107 -2.04 10.97 -2.00
N LEU A 108 -2.66 9.79 -1.90
CA LEU A 108 -2.01 8.51 -2.11
C LEU A 108 -1.49 8.40 -3.55
N THR A 109 -2.23 8.89 -4.54
CA THR A 109 -1.80 8.92 -5.95
C THR A 109 -0.55 9.78 -6.10
N ARG A 110 -0.58 11.01 -5.57
CA ARG A 110 0.58 11.91 -5.60
C ARG A 110 1.79 11.32 -4.89
N LEU A 111 1.55 10.62 -3.78
CA LEU A 111 2.60 10.00 -3.00
C LEU A 111 3.21 8.82 -3.77
N ALA A 112 2.41 7.96 -4.37
CA ALA A 112 2.86 6.85 -5.21
C ALA A 112 3.64 7.33 -6.44
N GLU A 113 3.17 8.38 -7.12
CA GLU A 113 3.89 9.01 -8.24
C GLU A 113 5.25 9.58 -7.79
N THR A 114 5.28 10.25 -6.64
CA THR A 114 6.52 10.81 -6.09
C THR A 114 7.50 9.70 -5.72
N TRP A 115 7.01 8.64 -5.08
CA TRP A 115 7.82 7.48 -4.73
C TRP A 115 8.40 6.79 -5.98
N SER A 116 7.58 6.60 -7.02
CA SER A 116 8.05 6.03 -8.28
C SER A 116 9.17 6.85 -8.91
N LYS A 117 9.08 8.20 -8.87
CA LYS A 117 10.15 9.09 -9.33
C LYS A 117 11.41 8.96 -8.48
N ILE A 118 11.29 8.85 -7.16
CA ILE A 118 12.42 8.63 -6.25
C ILE A 118 13.10 7.30 -6.58
N TYR A 119 12.34 6.21 -6.67
CA TYR A 119 12.86 4.88 -7.02
C TYR A 119 13.66 4.90 -8.33
N VAL A 120 13.09 5.49 -9.40
CA VAL A 120 13.79 5.62 -10.69
C VAL A 120 15.08 6.45 -10.58
N LEU A 121 15.08 7.50 -9.76
CA LEU A 121 16.27 8.31 -9.53
C LEU A 121 17.36 7.52 -8.81
N VAL A 122 17.01 6.77 -7.76
CA VAL A 122 17.95 5.92 -7.02
C VAL A 122 18.55 4.86 -7.96
N GLU A 123 17.71 4.16 -8.72
CA GLU A 123 18.17 3.17 -9.71
C GLU A 123 19.11 3.79 -10.76
N ARG A 124 18.82 5.03 -11.19
CA ARG A 124 19.67 5.78 -12.11
C ARG A 124 21.01 6.18 -11.48
N ILE A 125 21.04 6.54 -10.20
CA ILE A 125 22.27 6.87 -9.47
C ILE A 125 23.18 5.64 -9.45
N GLU A 126 22.67 4.49 -9.02
CA GLU A 126 23.47 3.26 -8.93
C GLU A 126 24.00 2.80 -10.29
N ARG A 127 23.18 2.88 -11.34
CA ARG A 127 23.63 2.57 -12.71
C ARG A 127 24.73 3.50 -13.20
N ARG A 128 24.68 4.78 -12.84
CA ARG A 128 25.72 5.76 -13.24
C ARG A 128 27.04 5.49 -12.53
N GLU A 129 26.99 5.16 -11.25
CA GLU A 129 28.20 4.80 -10.51
C GLU A 129 28.81 3.49 -11.01
N LEU A 130 27.98 2.51 -11.41
CA LEU A 130 28.48 1.31 -12.10
C LEU A 130 29.13 1.65 -13.45
N ALA A 131 28.52 2.54 -14.23
CA ALA A 131 29.11 2.98 -15.50
C ALA A 131 30.46 3.67 -15.31
N LEU A 132 30.61 4.49 -14.25
CA LEU A 132 31.88 5.09 -13.87
C LEU A 132 32.93 4.02 -13.53
N SER A 133 32.53 2.93 -12.87
CA SER A 133 33.44 1.84 -12.55
C SER A 133 33.94 1.11 -13.80
N VAL A 134 33.16 1.05 -14.88
CA VAL A 134 33.63 0.54 -16.18
C VAL A 134 34.76 1.40 -16.75
N ASP A 135 34.71 2.72 -16.55
CA ASP A 135 35.80 3.60 -16.96
C ASP A 135 37.07 3.40 -16.13
N HIS A 136 36.96 3.02 -14.85
CA HIS A 136 38.11 2.57 -14.05
C HIS A 136 38.83 1.38 -14.71
N GLN A 137 38.09 0.38 -15.21
CA GLN A 137 38.68 -0.75 -15.92
C GLN A 137 39.40 -0.31 -17.21
N ARG A 138 38.80 0.62 -17.97
CA ARG A 138 39.43 1.16 -19.18
C ARG A 138 40.74 1.88 -18.85
N PHE A 139 40.75 2.66 -17.77
CA PHE A 139 41.95 3.34 -17.29
C PHE A 139 43.06 2.34 -16.91
N SER A 140 42.71 1.27 -16.19
CA SER A 140 43.64 0.16 -15.87
C SER A 140 44.26 -0.46 -17.14
N ASN A 141 43.46 -0.73 -18.16
CA ASN A 141 43.97 -1.29 -19.43
C ASN A 141 44.93 -0.33 -20.15
N LEU A 142 44.63 0.97 -20.13
CA LEU A 142 45.50 2.00 -20.72
C LEU A 142 46.82 2.12 -19.95
N LEU A 143 46.80 2.03 -18.62
CA LEU A 143 48.02 2.01 -17.81
C LEU A 143 48.92 0.81 -18.12
N GLU A 144 48.32 -0.37 -18.31
CA GLU A 144 49.09 -1.56 -18.69
C GLU A 144 49.73 -1.40 -20.08
N SER A 145 49.00 -0.81 -21.03
CA SER A 145 49.56 -0.47 -22.34
C SER A 145 50.67 0.57 -22.25
N LEU A 146 50.49 1.58 -21.40
CA LEU A 146 51.49 2.61 -21.18
C LEU A 146 52.77 1.99 -20.63
N SER A 147 52.70 1.19 -19.57
CA SER A 147 53.86 0.54 -18.94
C SER A 147 54.70 -0.31 -19.92
N LYS A 148 54.06 -0.95 -20.91
CA LYS A 148 54.75 -1.69 -21.97
C LYS A 148 55.56 -0.76 -22.88
N VAL A 149 54.94 0.31 -23.37
CA VAL A 149 55.59 1.29 -24.27
C VAL A 149 56.65 2.10 -23.52
N ASP A 150 56.38 2.42 -22.26
CA ASP A 150 57.27 3.17 -21.37
C ASP A 150 58.62 2.44 -21.21
N GLY A 151 58.57 1.11 -21.02
CA GLY A 151 59.77 0.28 -20.98
C GLY A 151 60.57 0.30 -22.28
N GLU A 152 59.92 0.32 -23.45
CA GLU A 152 60.61 0.39 -24.75
C GLU A 152 61.28 1.75 -24.99
N VAL A 153 60.70 2.83 -24.47
CA VAL A 153 61.22 4.19 -24.65
C VAL A 153 62.36 4.50 -23.67
N PHE A 154 62.19 4.17 -22.40
CA PHE A 154 63.12 4.59 -21.34
C PHE A 154 64.21 3.56 -21.01
N ASN A 155 64.07 2.28 -21.40
CA ASN A 155 65.10 1.25 -21.20
C ASN A 155 65.97 1.00 -22.45
N MET A 156 66.30 2.05 -23.21
CA MET A 156 67.21 1.96 -24.37
C MET A 156 68.68 1.91 -23.94
N GLU A 157 69.11 0.77 -23.38
CA GLU A 157 70.48 0.53 -22.91
C GLU A 157 71.55 0.71 -23.99
N ASP A 158 71.21 0.51 -25.26
CA ASP A 158 72.15 0.65 -26.38
C ASP A 158 72.50 2.11 -26.71
N ILE A 159 71.59 3.05 -26.41
CA ILE A 159 71.78 4.49 -26.65
C ILE A 159 72.38 5.16 -25.40
N LEU A 160 71.96 4.70 -24.22
CA LEU A 160 72.43 5.19 -22.94
C LEU A 160 73.74 4.49 -22.60
N ASN A 161 74.88 5.20 -22.60
CA ASN A 161 76.18 4.62 -22.24
C ASN A 161 76.20 4.20 -20.74
N THR A 162 75.64 3.03 -20.45
CA THR A 162 75.27 2.48 -19.13
C THR A 162 76.46 2.12 -18.25
N LYS A 163 77.69 2.34 -18.72
CA LYS A 163 78.93 2.09 -17.98
C LYS A 163 79.19 3.09 -16.84
N SER A 164 78.34 4.11 -16.67
CA SER A 164 78.40 5.02 -15.53
C SER A 164 77.35 4.63 -14.48
N GLY A 165 77.73 4.55 -13.19
CA GLY A 165 76.83 4.10 -12.11
C GLY A 165 75.54 4.91 -11.94
N ARG A 166 75.42 6.09 -12.57
CA ARG A 166 74.17 6.88 -12.62
C ARG A 166 73.10 6.28 -13.54
N ALA A 167 73.49 5.67 -14.66
CA ALA A 167 72.54 5.04 -15.58
C ALA A 167 71.85 3.82 -14.94
N ASN A 168 72.52 3.14 -14.00
CA ASN A 168 71.98 2.00 -13.27
C ASN A 168 70.85 2.42 -12.30
N ASN A 169 70.93 3.63 -11.73
CA ASN A 169 69.90 4.16 -10.84
C ASN A 169 68.63 4.55 -11.61
N GLU A 170 68.76 5.11 -12.82
CA GLU A 170 67.60 5.47 -13.65
C GLU A 170 66.83 4.24 -14.14
N ILE A 171 67.54 3.17 -14.52
CA ILE A 171 66.92 1.88 -14.88
C ILE A 171 66.19 1.29 -13.67
N GLN A 172 66.77 1.38 -12.47
CA GLN A 172 66.12 0.92 -11.23
C GLN A 172 64.88 1.77 -10.90
N ASN A 173 64.94 3.09 -11.03
CA ASN A 173 63.80 3.99 -10.83
C ASN A 173 62.65 3.63 -11.76
N MET A 174 62.95 3.34 -13.02
CA MET A 174 61.96 2.94 -14.01
C MET A 174 61.25 1.62 -13.65
N SER A 175 61.98 0.65 -13.10
CA SER A 175 61.39 -0.58 -12.57
C SER A 175 60.44 -0.32 -11.40
N ILE A 176 60.81 0.58 -10.49
CA ILE A 176 59.96 0.99 -9.35
C ILE A 176 58.68 1.69 -9.85
N ILE A 177 58.80 2.64 -10.79
CA ILE A 177 57.67 3.35 -11.40
C ILE A 177 56.69 2.35 -12.02
N ASN A 178 57.18 1.41 -12.85
CA ASN A 178 56.34 0.39 -13.48
C ASN A 178 55.67 -0.54 -12.45
N SER A 179 56.37 -0.92 -11.38
CA SER A 179 55.80 -1.71 -10.30
C SER A 179 54.61 -1.01 -9.64
N ILE A 180 54.79 0.28 -9.29
CA ILE A 180 53.73 1.08 -8.65
C ILE A 180 52.60 1.38 -9.64
N MET A 181 52.88 1.62 -10.93
CA MET A 181 51.85 1.69 -11.97
C MET A 181 51.01 0.40 -12.04
N GLY A 182 51.64 -0.76 -11.85
CA GLY A 182 50.95 -2.03 -11.69
C GLY A 182 50.00 -2.05 -10.48
N GLN A 183 50.37 -1.42 -9.36
CA GLN A 183 49.48 -1.26 -8.19
C GLN A 183 48.34 -0.29 -8.47
N ILE A 184 48.58 0.83 -9.16
CA ILE A 184 47.52 1.75 -9.61
C ILE A 184 46.51 1.01 -10.50
N SER A 185 46.99 0.19 -11.44
CA SER A 185 46.13 -0.62 -12.30
C SER A 185 45.27 -1.61 -11.48
N LYS A 186 45.87 -2.35 -10.54
CA LYS A 186 45.14 -3.25 -9.63
C LYS A 186 44.09 -2.52 -8.79
N PHE A 187 44.39 -1.31 -8.30
CA PHE A 187 43.43 -0.48 -7.57
C PHE A 187 42.15 -0.23 -8.38
N PHE A 188 42.28 0.16 -9.64
CA PHE A 188 41.11 0.41 -10.50
C PHE A 188 40.31 -0.85 -10.83
N VAL A 189 40.99 -1.99 -11.05
CA VAL A 189 40.33 -3.31 -11.23
C VAL A 189 39.54 -3.69 -9.96
N ASN A 190 40.16 -3.56 -8.79
CA ASN A 190 39.53 -3.87 -7.51
C ASN A 190 38.36 -2.93 -7.20
N SER A 191 38.49 -1.63 -7.50
CA SER A 191 37.43 -0.63 -7.34
C SER A 191 36.22 -0.97 -8.20
N LYS A 192 36.44 -1.43 -9.44
CA LYS A 192 35.37 -1.88 -10.34
C LYS A 192 34.65 -3.11 -9.78
N LYS A 193 35.41 -4.12 -9.37
CA LYS A 193 34.85 -5.35 -8.78
C LYS A 193 34.04 -5.04 -7.51
N LEU A 194 34.57 -4.18 -6.64
CA LEU A 194 33.87 -3.75 -5.42
C LEU A 194 32.52 -3.09 -5.74
N LYS A 195 32.48 -2.23 -6.77
CA LYS A 195 31.23 -1.57 -7.19
C LYS A 195 30.24 -2.57 -7.82
N GLU A 196 30.71 -3.57 -8.56
CA GLU A 196 29.85 -4.64 -9.09
C GLU A 196 29.19 -5.44 -7.96
N GLU A 197 29.94 -5.76 -6.91
CA GLU A 197 29.43 -6.43 -5.71
C GLU A 197 28.41 -5.57 -4.96
N GLU A 198 28.70 -4.29 -4.74
CA GLU A 198 27.77 -3.34 -4.11
C GLU A 198 26.43 -3.27 -4.86
N VAL A 199 26.48 -3.07 -6.17
CA VAL A 199 25.27 -2.94 -7.00
C VAL A 199 24.46 -4.23 -7.02
N GLN A 200 25.11 -5.39 -6.95
CA GLN A 200 24.42 -6.68 -6.86
C GLN A 200 23.59 -6.79 -5.56
N ILE A 201 24.15 -6.37 -4.42
CA ILE A 201 23.44 -6.38 -3.13
C ILE A 201 22.31 -5.34 -3.16
N ILE A 202 22.59 -4.12 -3.62
CA ILE A 202 21.56 -3.06 -3.71
C ILE A 202 20.38 -3.50 -4.60
N ASN A 203 20.64 -4.17 -5.72
CA ASN A 203 19.59 -4.65 -6.63
C ASN A 203 18.70 -5.73 -6.01
N ASN A 204 19.29 -6.66 -5.25
CA ASN A 204 18.55 -7.81 -4.71
C ASN A 204 17.77 -7.48 -3.44
N ASP A 205 18.32 -6.62 -2.59
CA ASP A 205 17.77 -6.38 -1.26
C ASP A 205 17.09 -5.01 -1.21
N VAL A 206 17.85 -3.94 -1.44
CA VAL A 206 17.38 -2.56 -1.29
C VAL A 206 16.29 -2.25 -2.31
N PHE A 207 16.53 -2.51 -3.60
CA PHE A 207 15.53 -2.24 -4.64
C PHE A 207 14.29 -3.11 -4.53
N GLU A 208 14.39 -4.31 -3.96
CA GLU A 208 13.21 -5.12 -3.70
C GLU A 208 12.35 -4.50 -2.58
N SER A 209 12.98 -3.98 -1.53
CA SER A 209 12.30 -3.20 -0.49
C SER A 209 11.63 -1.93 -1.06
N PHE A 210 12.27 -1.22 -2.01
CA PHE A 210 11.66 -0.08 -2.70
C PHE A 210 10.38 -0.45 -3.48
N LYS A 211 10.41 -1.58 -4.21
CA LYS A 211 9.25 -2.09 -4.97
C LYS A 211 8.15 -2.55 -4.03
N ARG A 212 8.49 -3.33 -2.99
CA ARG A 212 7.54 -3.79 -1.98
C ARG A 212 6.81 -2.63 -1.32
N PHE A 213 7.50 -1.53 -1.04
CA PHE A 213 6.88 -0.32 -0.53
C PHE A 213 5.88 0.31 -1.50
N GLN A 214 6.19 0.30 -2.80
CA GLN A 214 5.28 0.76 -3.84
C GLN A 214 4.02 -0.13 -3.93
N ASP A 215 4.17 -1.45 -3.78
CA ASP A 215 3.04 -2.39 -3.80
C ASP A 215 2.05 -2.11 -2.67
N TYR A 216 2.49 -1.66 -1.50
CA TYR A 216 1.59 -1.25 -0.42
C TYR A 216 0.71 -0.05 -0.84
N TYR A 217 1.26 0.95 -1.54
CA TYR A 217 0.45 2.08 -2.04
C TYR A 217 -0.57 1.64 -3.08
N ILE A 218 -0.16 0.78 -4.00
CA ILE A 218 -1.04 0.21 -5.03
C ILE A 218 -2.17 -0.60 -4.37
N SER A 219 -1.84 -1.42 -3.36
CA SER A 219 -2.81 -2.21 -2.62
C SER A 219 -3.88 -1.34 -1.93
N LEU A 220 -3.46 -0.27 -1.24
CA LEU A 220 -4.40 0.65 -0.61
C LEU A 220 -5.25 1.41 -1.63
N HIS A 221 -4.69 1.78 -2.79
CA HIS A 221 -5.45 2.38 -3.89
C HIS A 221 -6.59 1.47 -4.34
N PHE A 222 -6.30 0.20 -4.64
CA PHE A 222 -7.32 -0.75 -5.06
C PHE A 222 -8.38 -0.99 -3.97
N LEU A 223 -7.98 -0.97 -2.69
CA LEU A 223 -8.93 -1.06 -1.59
C LEU A 223 -9.88 0.15 -1.55
N ILE A 224 -9.35 1.36 -1.71
CA ILE A 224 -10.17 2.58 -1.76
C ILE A 224 -11.10 2.57 -2.97
N GLU A 225 -10.61 2.17 -4.14
CA GLU A 225 -11.41 2.07 -5.36
C GLU A 225 -12.58 1.08 -5.17
N ARG A 226 -12.30 -0.10 -4.61
CA ARG A 226 -13.34 -1.09 -4.27
C ARG A 226 -14.36 -0.55 -3.29
N LEU A 227 -13.93 0.19 -2.26
CA LEU A 227 -14.82 0.84 -1.30
C LEU A 227 -15.72 1.88 -1.98
N MET A 228 -15.16 2.71 -2.87
CA MET A 228 -15.91 3.75 -3.57
C MET A 228 -16.92 3.15 -4.56
N ASN A 229 -16.56 2.08 -5.26
CA ASN A 229 -17.48 1.34 -6.12
C ASN A 229 -18.63 0.72 -5.32
N PHE A 230 -18.32 0.07 -4.19
CA PHE A 230 -19.33 -0.49 -3.30
C PHE A 230 -20.25 0.58 -2.70
N LYS A 231 -19.71 1.77 -2.37
CA LYS A 231 -20.54 2.93 -1.98
C LYS A 231 -21.54 3.29 -3.08
N LEU A 232 -21.08 3.47 -4.31
CA LEU A 232 -21.92 3.91 -5.42
C LEU A 232 -23.05 2.92 -5.72
N GLU A 233 -22.78 1.62 -5.58
CA GLU A 233 -23.77 0.56 -5.75
C GLU A 233 -24.80 0.57 -4.61
N THR A 234 -24.34 0.44 -3.36
CA THR A 234 -25.23 0.37 -2.19
C THR A 234 -26.03 1.65 -1.93
N GLU A 235 -25.48 2.82 -2.26
CA GLU A 235 -26.22 4.09 -2.13
C GLU A 235 -27.46 4.11 -3.03
N LYS A 236 -27.33 3.64 -4.28
CA LYS A 236 -28.46 3.53 -5.21
C LYS A 236 -29.51 2.52 -4.71
N GLU A 237 -29.06 1.37 -4.21
CA GLU A 237 -29.94 0.33 -3.68
C GLU A 237 -30.70 0.80 -2.44
N ILE A 238 -30.02 1.47 -1.50
CA ILE A 238 -30.65 2.07 -0.32
C ILE A 238 -31.71 3.09 -0.72
N GLN A 239 -31.42 4.00 -1.67
CA GLN A 239 -32.41 4.97 -2.13
C GLN A 239 -33.64 4.28 -2.73
N SER A 240 -33.44 3.24 -3.54
CA SER A 240 -34.52 2.44 -4.12
C SER A 240 -35.38 1.75 -3.05
N LEU A 241 -34.73 1.13 -2.05
CA LEU A 241 -35.40 0.46 -0.94
C LEU A 241 -36.20 1.45 -0.07
N LEU A 242 -35.63 2.61 0.26
CA LEU A 242 -36.33 3.66 1.01
C LEU A 242 -37.58 4.13 0.26
N GLN A 243 -37.48 4.38 -1.05
CA GLN A 243 -38.65 4.73 -1.86
C GLN A 243 -39.71 3.62 -1.89
N ARG A 244 -39.29 2.36 -2.01
CA ARG A 244 -40.19 1.19 -1.98
C ARG A 244 -40.91 1.08 -0.62
N ILE A 245 -40.19 1.29 0.48
CA ILE A 245 -40.75 1.29 1.85
C ILE A 245 -41.76 2.43 2.02
N ILE A 246 -41.42 3.66 1.62
CA ILE A 246 -42.32 4.82 1.73
C ILE A 246 -43.62 4.56 0.95
N ARG A 247 -43.52 4.07 -0.30
CA ARG A 247 -44.69 3.73 -1.12
C ARG A 247 -45.53 2.61 -0.51
N ALA A 248 -44.90 1.57 0.05
CA ALA A 248 -45.61 0.49 0.73
C ALA A 248 -46.37 1.02 1.95
N ILE A 249 -45.73 1.86 2.77
CA ILE A 249 -46.37 2.52 3.93
C ILE A 249 -47.58 3.37 3.50
N GLU A 250 -47.45 4.17 2.44
CA GLU A 250 -48.55 4.97 1.91
C GLU A 250 -49.72 4.10 1.42
N LYS A 251 -49.41 3.00 0.73
CA LYS A 251 -50.43 2.04 0.26
C LYS A 251 -51.15 1.35 1.42
N ILE A 252 -50.43 0.91 2.45
CA ILE A 252 -51.03 0.33 3.65
C ILE A 252 -51.96 1.33 4.35
N LYS A 253 -51.55 2.60 4.46
CA LYS A 253 -52.38 3.68 5.02
C LYS A 253 -53.63 3.94 4.17
N GLN A 254 -53.49 3.99 2.84
CA GLN A 254 -54.62 4.12 1.92
C GLN A 254 -55.58 2.94 2.03
N CYS A 255 -55.06 1.72 2.21
CA CYS A 255 -55.88 0.55 2.42
C CYS A 255 -56.74 0.71 3.69
N ARG A 256 -56.13 1.03 4.83
CA ARG A 256 -56.87 1.21 6.10
C ARG A 256 -57.97 2.29 6.04
N SER A 257 -57.85 3.28 5.17
CA SER A 257 -58.87 4.33 5.01
C SER A 257 -60.10 3.90 4.19
N ARG A 258 -60.07 2.76 3.49
CA ARG A 258 -61.21 2.25 2.71
C ARG A 258 -61.85 1.08 3.45
N SER A 259 -63.17 1.10 3.61
CA SER A 259 -63.93 0.09 4.36
C SER A 259 -64.12 -1.25 3.64
N ASP A 260 -63.76 -1.36 2.36
CA ASP A 260 -64.17 -2.44 1.46
C ASP A 260 -62.97 -3.20 0.86
N ILE A 261 -62.02 -3.59 1.72
CA ILE A 261 -60.73 -4.13 1.29
C ILE A 261 -60.64 -5.65 1.40
N LYS A 262 -60.14 -6.25 0.33
CA LYS A 262 -59.67 -7.63 0.32
C LYS A 262 -58.38 -7.73 1.14
N GLY A 263 -58.41 -8.51 2.24
CA GLY A 263 -57.26 -8.72 3.11
C GLY A 263 -55.98 -9.15 2.38
N SER A 264 -56.11 -9.83 1.25
CA SER A 264 -54.98 -10.24 0.40
C SER A 264 -54.16 -9.09 -0.21
N GLU A 265 -54.76 -7.92 -0.47
CA GLU A 265 -54.01 -6.74 -0.96
C GLU A 265 -53.22 -6.07 0.17
N PHE A 266 -53.78 -6.09 1.39
CA PHE A 266 -53.14 -5.55 2.57
C PHE A 266 -51.92 -6.39 2.98
N GLU A 267 -52.10 -7.71 3.07
CA GLU A 267 -51.04 -8.67 3.38
C GLU A 267 -49.88 -8.58 2.38
N ARG A 268 -50.17 -8.51 1.07
CA ARG A 268 -49.15 -8.31 0.04
C ARG A 268 -48.29 -7.06 0.27
N HIS A 269 -48.89 -5.94 0.68
CA HIS A 269 -48.13 -4.71 0.93
C HIS A 269 -47.31 -4.79 2.22
N VAL A 270 -47.77 -5.55 3.21
CA VAL A 270 -47.04 -5.85 4.45
C VAL A 270 -45.83 -6.76 4.15
N ASP A 271 -45.97 -7.78 3.31
CA ASP A 271 -44.86 -8.63 2.89
C ASP A 271 -43.79 -7.83 2.15
N ILE A 272 -44.22 -6.97 1.21
CA ILE A 272 -43.33 -6.07 0.48
C ILE A 272 -42.58 -5.14 1.44
N LEU A 273 -43.26 -4.62 2.47
CA LEU A 273 -42.66 -3.75 3.47
C LEU A 273 -41.61 -4.50 4.30
N THR A 274 -41.98 -5.65 4.86
CA THR A 274 -41.10 -6.49 5.68
C THR A 274 -39.85 -6.90 4.90
N GLU A 275 -40.03 -7.44 3.69
CA GLU A 275 -38.90 -7.84 2.83
C GLU A 275 -37.96 -6.66 2.51
N SER A 276 -38.53 -5.48 2.24
CA SER A 276 -37.73 -4.29 1.93
C SER A 276 -36.98 -3.78 3.16
N MET A 277 -37.59 -3.84 4.34
CA MET A 277 -36.96 -3.46 5.60
C MET A 277 -35.84 -4.42 5.99
N ASP A 278 -36.02 -5.73 5.82
CA ASP A 278 -35.00 -6.73 6.10
C ASP A 278 -33.79 -6.55 5.16
N LYS A 279 -34.04 -6.34 3.86
CA LYS A 279 -32.98 -6.02 2.89
C LYS A 279 -32.25 -4.73 3.24
N LEU A 280 -32.99 -3.69 3.64
CA LEU A 280 -32.39 -2.42 4.07
C LEU A 280 -31.49 -2.61 5.30
N ASN A 281 -31.97 -3.34 6.31
CA ASN A 281 -31.19 -3.65 7.52
C ASN A 281 -29.93 -4.46 7.19
N MET A 282 -30.02 -5.41 6.25
CA MET A 282 -28.89 -6.17 5.74
C MET A 282 -27.84 -5.25 5.10
N PHE A 283 -28.25 -4.35 4.21
CA PHE A 283 -27.32 -3.39 3.58
C PHE A 283 -26.69 -2.44 4.58
N ILE A 284 -27.46 -1.89 5.53
CA ILE A 284 -26.92 -1.01 6.58
C ILE A 284 -25.86 -1.77 7.40
N SER A 285 -26.15 -3.01 7.79
CA SER A 285 -25.23 -3.87 8.53
C SER A 285 -23.94 -4.11 7.72
N LYS A 286 -24.07 -4.47 6.45
CA LYS A 286 -22.93 -4.70 5.56
C LYS A 286 -22.06 -3.46 5.40
N ILE A 287 -22.66 -2.28 5.22
CA ILE A 287 -21.93 -1.01 5.12
C ILE A 287 -21.16 -0.72 6.41
N ILE A 288 -21.76 -0.93 7.58
CA ILE A 288 -21.09 -0.73 8.87
C ILE A 288 -19.87 -1.67 8.98
N LEU A 289 -20.03 -2.94 8.63
CA LEU A 289 -18.93 -3.92 8.64
C LEU A 289 -17.81 -3.52 7.69
N VAL A 290 -18.14 -3.20 6.44
CA VAL A 290 -17.16 -2.80 5.42
C VAL A 290 -16.38 -1.55 5.86
N LYS A 291 -17.06 -0.52 6.37
CA LYS A 291 -16.39 0.70 6.88
C LYS A 291 -15.50 0.40 8.08
N THR A 292 -15.92 -0.50 8.96
CA THR A 292 -15.13 -0.92 10.13
C THR A 292 -13.88 -1.70 9.70
N SER A 293 -14.03 -2.64 8.77
CA SER A 293 -12.92 -3.38 8.17
C SER A 293 -11.93 -2.46 7.47
N PHE A 294 -12.41 -1.51 6.68
CA PHE A 294 -11.56 -0.50 6.05
C PHE A 294 -10.80 0.35 7.08
N ALA A 295 -11.45 0.77 8.16
CA ALA A 295 -10.78 1.53 9.22
C ALA A 295 -9.72 0.70 9.95
N ASN A 296 -9.94 -0.60 10.14
CA ASN A 296 -8.95 -1.50 10.72
C ASN A 296 -7.77 -1.74 9.78
N GLU A 297 -8.03 -1.90 8.48
CA GLU A 297 -6.98 -2.01 7.47
C GLU A 297 -6.12 -0.74 7.42
N LEU A 298 -6.74 0.45 7.49
CA LEU A 298 -6.00 1.71 7.58
C LEU A 298 -5.12 1.81 8.83
N LYS A 299 -5.55 1.26 9.98
CA LYS A 299 -4.72 1.20 11.20
C LYS A 299 -3.47 0.33 10.99
N LEU A 300 -3.61 -0.79 10.28
CA LEU A 300 -2.46 -1.63 9.91
C LEU A 300 -1.56 -0.90 8.92
N PHE A 301 -2.15 -0.27 7.92
CA PHE A 301 -1.44 0.52 6.91
C PHE A 301 -0.60 1.65 7.52
N GLN A 302 -0.99 2.21 8.67
CA GLN A 302 -0.16 3.20 9.37
C GLN A 302 1.24 2.69 9.72
N LYS A 303 1.47 1.38 9.81
CA LYS A 303 2.80 0.82 10.06
C LYS A 303 3.70 0.85 8.82
N VAL A 304 3.13 0.91 7.61
CA VAL A 304 3.88 0.97 6.35
C VAL A 304 4.85 2.13 6.33
N LYS A 305 4.53 3.28 6.95
CA LYS A 305 5.44 4.44 7.01
C LYS A 305 6.83 4.14 7.57
N TYR A 306 6.97 3.11 8.41
CA TYR A 306 8.27 2.73 8.97
C TYR A 306 9.17 2.04 7.95
N LEU A 307 8.60 1.36 6.95
CA LEU A 307 9.37 0.77 5.84
C LEU A 307 10.13 1.85 5.07
N LEU A 308 9.60 3.06 4.97
CA LEU A 308 10.33 4.19 4.38
C LEU A 308 11.66 4.45 5.10
N SER A 309 11.64 4.39 6.44
CA SER A 309 12.83 4.62 7.25
C SER A 309 13.82 3.48 7.12
N GLU A 310 13.33 2.25 7.05
CA GLU A 310 14.14 1.03 6.85
C GLU A 310 14.83 1.06 5.49
N ILE A 311 14.08 1.31 4.41
CA ILE A 311 14.61 1.37 3.04
C ILE A 311 15.78 2.34 2.89
N PHE A 312 15.65 3.54 3.47
CA PHE A 312 16.73 4.53 3.40
C PHE A 312 17.91 4.17 4.31
N GLN A 313 17.66 3.59 5.49
CA GLN A 313 18.74 3.09 6.34
C GLN A 313 19.52 2.00 5.63
N ASP A 314 18.85 0.98 5.08
CA ASP A 314 19.48 -0.13 4.37
C ASP A 314 20.29 0.37 3.18
N TRP A 315 19.73 1.30 2.39
CA TRP A 315 20.43 1.85 1.22
C TRP A 315 21.72 2.57 1.62
N PHE A 316 21.66 3.45 2.63
CA PHE A 316 22.85 4.19 3.08
C PHE A 316 23.82 3.33 3.89
N GLU A 317 23.35 2.30 4.59
CA GLU A 317 24.21 1.34 5.29
C GLU A 317 25.08 0.57 4.30
N GLN A 318 24.51 0.05 3.22
CA GLN A 318 25.30 -0.60 2.17
C GLN A 318 26.30 0.38 1.57
N ARG A 319 25.87 1.59 1.20
CA ARG A 319 26.77 2.60 0.63
C ARG A 319 27.91 2.98 1.57
N SER A 320 27.63 3.14 2.86
CA SER A 320 28.65 3.43 3.88
C SER A 320 29.69 2.31 3.96
N LYS A 321 29.21 1.06 4.07
CA LYS A 321 30.08 -0.12 4.14
C LYS A 321 31.02 -0.24 2.95
N TYR A 322 30.51 -0.06 1.72
CA TYR A 322 31.33 -0.15 0.51
C TYR A 322 32.25 1.06 0.34
N SER A 323 31.82 2.25 0.76
CA SER A 323 32.67 3.45 0.81
C SER A 323 33.88 3.27 1.72
N GLU A 324 33.69 2.69 2.92
CA GLU A 324 34.79 2.43 3.86
C GLU A 324 35.85 1.47 3.27
N ILE A 325 35.41 0.43 2.55
CA ILE A 325 36.33 -0.50 1.88
C ILE A 325 37.10 0.23 0.76
N GLN A 326 36.41 1.06 -0.02
CA GLN A 326 37.00 1.85 -1.09
C GLN A 326 38.04 2.83 -0.54
N ASP A 327 37.74 3.52 0.56
CA ASP A 327 38.68 4.41 1.24
C ASP A 327 39.93 3.65 1.70
N GLY A 328 39.75 2.42 2.20
CA GLY A 328 40.87 1.53 2.51
C GLY A 328 41.76 1.21 1.31
N TYR A 329 41.19 1.04 0.12
CA TYR A 329 41.98 0.87 -1.12
C TYR A 329 42.73 2.13 -1.51
N VAL A 330 42.11 3.31 -1.37
CA VAL A 330 42.75 4.60 -1.66
C VAL A 330 43.94 4.83 -0.73
N GLN A 331 43.80 4.56 0.57
CA GLN A 331 44.90 4.73 1.53
C GLN A 331 46.09 3.82 1.22
N ARG A 332 45.84 2.54 0.89
CA ARG A 332 46.91 1.61 0.49
C ARG A 332 47.64 2.10 -0.76
N LEU A 333 46.90 2.56 -1.77
CA LEU A 333 47.50 3.11 -2.99
C LEU A 333 48.35 4.36 -2.68
N MET A 334 47.87 5.22 -1.78
CA MET A 334 48.62 6.40 -1.37
C MET A 334 49.94 6.05 -0.68
N ASP A 335 49.98 4.98 0.11
CA ASP A 335 51.23 4.50 0.71
C ASP A 335 52.18 3.96 -0.37
N ASP A 336 51.70 3.15 -1.33
CA ASP A 336 52.50 2.66 -2.46
C ASP A 336 53.07 3.81 -3.32
N LEU A 337 52.29 4.87 -3.53
CA LEU A 337 52.69 6.05 -4.32
C LEU A 337 53.81 6.86 -3.66
N ARG A 338 53.99 6.78 -2.33
CA ARG A 338 55.09 7.50 -1.65
C ARG A 338 56.47 6.95 -2.00
N ASP A 339 56.52 5.68 -2.41
CA ASP A 339 57.76 5.03 -2.84
C ASP A 339 58.10 5.34 -4.31
N MET A 340 57.24 6.08 -5.02
CA MET A 340 57.46 6.43 -6.42
C MET A 340 58.61 7.44 -6.55
N PRO A 341 59.65 7.16 -7.37
CA PRO A 341 60.75 8.07 -7.60
C PRO A 341 60.26 9.40 -8.17
N LEU A 342 60.77 10.51 -7.63
CA LEU A 342 60.52 11.86 -8.12
C LEU A 342 61.80 12.43 -8.73
N GLY A 343 61.67 13.17 -9.83
CA GLY A 343 62.78 13.93 -10.38
C GLY A 343 63.08 15.14 -9.50
N THR A 344 64.22 15.11 -8.80
CA THR A 344 64.78 16.27 -8.07
C THR A 344 65.94 16.89 -8.82
#